data_AF-A0A7W5J6X6-F1
#
_entry.id   AF-A0A7W5J6X6-F1
#
_cell.length_a   1.000
_cell.length_b   1.000
_cell.length_c   1.000
_cell.angle_alpha   90.00
_cell.angle_beta   90.00
_cell.angle_gamma   90.00
#
_symmetry.space_group_name_H-M   'P 1'
#
loop_
_entity.id
_entity.type
_entity.pdbx_description
1 polymer ?
#
loop_
_entity_poly.entity_id
_entity_poly.type
_entity_poly.pdbx_seq_one_letter_code
_entity_poly.pdbx_strand_id
1 'polypeptide(L)'
;MSTQPTLMRRLGLGRMSTGEYQANLNGLNMFFGAVLGLVLTGTEKLDAWQFGVMLFCLAGNVITILFISSSRNRVSYAIFGLVNALLFPYVMGFLLRAPDLVPDKIQPTLLVWTIMTIVVEFWARQKEPEATAQEN
;
A
#
# COMPACT_ATOMS: atom_id res chain seq x y z
N MET A 1 40.74 3.59 -25.64
CA MET A 1 39.90 2.71 -26.47
C MET A 1 38.76 2.20 -25.58
N SER A 2 37.52 2.52 -25.96
CA SER A 2 36.24 1.82 -25.64
C SER A 2 35.91 1.39 -24.20
N THR A 3 34.71 1.55 -23.61
CA THR A 3 33.49 2.35 -23.79
C THR A 3 32.50 1.77 -22.77
N GLN A 4 31.88 2.62 -21.94
CA GLN A 4 30.58 2.43 -21.26
C GLN A 4 30.48 1.40 -20.12
N PRO A 5 29.74 1.78 -19.05
CA PRO A 5 28.31 1.47 -19.05
C PRO A 5 27.46 2.73 -18.83
N THR A 6 27.24 3.52 -19.90
CA THR A 6 26.25 4.62 -19.92
C THR A 6 24.80 4.12 -20.09
N LEU A 7 24.55 2.81 -19.99
CA LEU A 7 23.22 2.24 -20.20
C LEU A 7 22.29 2.46 -18.99
N MET A 8 22.83 2.56 -17.77
CA MET A 8 22.03 2.84 -16.58
C MET A 8 21.53 4.30 -16.48
N ARG A 9 22.11 5.24 -17.25
CA ARG A 9 21.74 6.66 -17.22
C ARG A 9 20.58 7.00 -18.18
N ARG A 10 20.18 6.07 -19.07
CA ARG A 10 19.10 6.27 -20.06
C ARG A 10 17.74 5.76 -19.60
N LEU A 11 17.69 4.88 -18.61
CA LEU A 11 16.47 4.67 -17.85
C LEU A 11 16.43 5.83 -16.85
N GLY A 12 15.41 6.69 -16.93
CA GLY A 12 15.18 7.82 -16.01
C GLY A 12 14.89 7.38 -14.57
N LEU A 13 15.62 6.39 -14.03
CA LEU A 13 15.64 5.91 -12.65
C LEU A 13 16.53 6.81 -11.76
N GLY A 14 16.65 8.07 -12.16
CA GLY A 14 17.36 9.11 -11.42
C GLY A 14 16.37 9.80 -10.50
N ARG A 15 16.43 9.47 -9.20
CA ARG A 15 15.94 10.27 -8.06
C ARG A 15 14.56 10.91 -8.29
N MET A 16 13.50 10.25 -7.84
CA MET A 16 12.19 10.93 -7.76
C MET A 16 12.35 12.15 -6.84
N SER A 17 11.96 13.32 -7.34
CA SER A 17 11.79 14.51 -6.52
C SER A 17 10.78 14.21 -5.40
N THR A 18 10.88 14.87 -4.25
CA THR A 18 9.90 14.76 -3.16
C THR A 18 8.46 14.96 -3.69
N GLY A 19 8.29 15.85 -4.68
CA GLY A 19 6.99 16.07 -5.33
C GLY A 19 6.52 14.89 -6.20
N GLU A 20 7.42 14.23 -6.92
CA GLU A 20 7.09 13.05 -7.73
C GLU A 20 6.77 11.84 -6.86
N TYR A 21 7.50 11.68 -5.75
CA TYR A 21 7.22 10.67 -4.73
C TYR A 21 5.83 10.87 -4.11
N GLN A 22 5.52 12.09 -3.69
CA GLN A 22 4.25 12.41 -3.05
C GLN A 22 3.08 12.32 -4.03
N ALA A 23 3.28 12.69 -5.30
CA ALA A 23 2.32 12.47 -6.37
C ALA A 23 2.09 10.97 -6.64
N ASN A 24 3.14 10.14 -6.61
CA ASN A 24 3.03 8.69 -6.79
C ASN A 24 2.22 8.05 -5.67
N LEU A 25 2.53 8.36 -4.40
CA LEU A 25 1.75 7.87 -3.25
C LEU A 25 0.29 8.32 -3.28
N ASN A 26 0.03 9.59 -3.61
CA ASN A 26 -1.33 10.11 -3.72
C ASN A 26 -2.10 9.42 -4.85
N GLY A 27 -1.47 9.24 -6.02
CA GLY A 27 -2.06 8.53 -7.15
C GLY A 27 -2.38 7.07 -6.82
N LEU A 28 -1.45 6.39 -6.13
CA LEU A 28 -1.62 5.02 -5.68
C LEU A 28 -2.81 4.91 -4.71
N ASN A 29 -2.88 5.79 -3.70
CA ASN A 29 -3.98 5.79 -2.73
C ASN A 29 -5.34 6.10 -3.38
N MET A 30 -5.38 7.04 -4.34
CA MET A 30 -6.60 7.38 -5.08
C MET A 30 -7.07 6.21 -5.95
N PHE A 31 -6.14 5.58 -6.69
CA PHE A 31 -6.44 4.45 -7.57
C PHE A 31 -6.97 3.25 -6.79
N PHE A 32 -6.24 2.79 -5.78
CA PHE A 32 -6.65 1.61 -5.02
C PHE A 32 -7.86 1.90 -4.12
N GLY A 33 -8.05 3.13 -3.64
CA GLY A 33 -9.27 3.55 -2.98
C GLY A 33 -10.50 3.38 -3.88
N ALA A 34 -10.40 3.79 -5.15
CA ALA A 34 -11.48 3.61 -6.13
C ALA A 34 -11.72 2.13 -6.47
N VAL A 35 -10.66 1.36 -6.70
CA VAL A 35 -10.77 -0.09 -6.94
C VAL A 35 -11.43 -0.80 -5.76
N LEU A 36 -11.08 -0.45 -4.53
CA LEU A 36 -11.66 -1.03 -3.33
C LEU A 36 -13.14 -0.66 -3.19
N GLY A 37 -13.54 0.57 -3.52
CA GLY A 37 -14.94 0.97 -3.62
C GLY A 37 -15.73 0.14 -4.64
N LEU A 38 -15.14 -0.16 -5.80
CA LEU A 38 -15.74 -1.05 -6.80
C LEU A 38 -15.84 -2.50 -6.30
N VAL A 39 -14.82 -2.99 -5.60
CA VAL A 39 -14.84 -4.34 -5.01
C VAL A 39 -15.91 -4.46 -3.93
N LEU A 40 -16.17 -3.39 -3.18
CA LEU A 40 -17.25 -3.34 -2.20
C LEU A 40 -18.64 -3.42 -2.83
N THR A 41 -18.83 -3.14 -4.13
CA THR A 41 -20.11 -3.45 -4.78
C THR A 41 -20.46 -4.95 -4.71
N GLY A 42 -19.47 -5.84 -4.53
CA GLY A 42 -19.72 -7.26 -4.29
C GLY A 42 -20.33 -7.60 -2.94
N THR A 43 -20.49 -6.63 -2.02
CA THR A 43 -21.00 -6.85 -0.65
C THR A 43 -22.51 -6.73 -0.53
N GLU A 44 -23.27 -6.68 -1.63
CA GLU A 44 -24.74 -6.53 -1.62
C GLU A 44 -25.48 -7.61 -0.82
N LYS A 45 -24.85 -8.78 -0.60
CA LYS A 45 -25.41 -9.90 0.15
C LYS A 45 -25.22 -9.79 1.67
N LEU A 46 -24.46 -8.81 2.15
CA LEU A 46 -24.17 -8.61 3.57
C LEU A 46 -25.30 -7.85 4.25
N ASP A 47 -25.64 -8.28 5.47
CA ASP A 47 -26.53 -7.50 6.33
C ASP A 47 -25.86 -6.18 6.75
N ALA A 48 -26.67 -5.17 7.12
CA ALA A 48 -26.18 -3.83 7.43
C ALA A 48 -25.12 -3.82 8.55
N TRP A 49 -25.28 -4.67 9.57
CA TRP A 49 -24.29 -4.82 10.64
C TRP A 49 -22.99 -5.44 10.13
N GLN A 50 -23.09 -6.51 9.34
CA GLN A 50 -21.93 -7.20 8.78
C GLN A 50 -21.14 -6.29 7.83
N PHE A 51 -21.85 -5.53 7.00
CA PHE A 51 -21.26 -4.50 6.15
C PHE A 51 -20.56 -3.42 6.98
N GLY A 52 -21.16 -2.95 8.07
CA GLY A 52 -20.55 -1.97 8.98
C GLY A 52 -19.24 -2.46 9.61
N VAL A 53 -19.20 -3.72 10.06
CA VAL A 53 -17.97 -4.35 10.60
C VAL A 53 -16.91 -4.48 9.51
N MET A 54 -17.28 -4.95 8.32
CA MET A 54 -16.35 -5.06 7.20
C MET A 54 -15.77 -3.71 6.82
N LEU A 55 -16.61 -2.68 6.70
CA LEU A 55 -16.19 -1.32 6.37
C LEU A 55 -15.22 -0.77 7.42
N PHE A 56 -15.49 -0.98 8.71
CA PHE A 56 -14.62 -0.56 9.79
C PHE A 56 -13.24 -1.22 9.72
N CYS A 57 -13.19 -2.54 9.55
CA CYS A 57 -11.94 -3.27 9.44
C CYS A 57 -11.16 -2.94 8.16
N LEU A 58 -11.86 -2.71 7.06
CA LEU A 58 -11.27 -2.32 5.78
C LEU A 58 -10.67 -0.92 5.86
N ALA A 59 -11.36 0.03 6.49
CA ALA A 59 -10.84 1.37 6.76
C ALA A 59 -9.56 1.29 7.61
N GLY A 60 -9.53 0.46 8.65
CA GLY A 60 -8.33 0.23 9.47
C GLY A 60 -7.15 -0.30 8.66
N ASN A 61 -7.40 -1.21 7.71
CA ASN A 61 -6.37 -1.72 6.79
C ASN A 61 -5.84 -0.61 5.86
N VAL A 62 -6.74 0.15 5.24
CA VAL A 62 -6.37 1.27 4.36
C VAL A 62 -5.53 2.29 5.12
N ILE A 63 -5.95 2.70 6.32
CA ILE A 63 -5.20 3.62 7.18
C ILE A 63 -3.81 3.06 7.54
N THR A 64 -3.71 1.77 7.80
CA THR A 64 -2.43 1.11 8.06
C THR A 64 -1.49 1.21 6.86
N ILE A 65 -2.01 0.99 5.64
CA ILE A 65 -1.22 1.14 4.40
C ILE A 65 -0.76 2.58 4.23
N LEU A 66 -1.62 3.56 4.49
CA LEU A 66 -1.26 4.98 4.48
C LEU A 66 -0.14 5.29 5.47
N PHE A 67 -0.18 4.72 6.68
CA PHE A 67 0.85 4.91 7.70
C PHE A 67 2.24 4.37 7.33
N ILE A 68 2.34 3.41 6.40
CA ILE A 68 3.63 2.94 5.87
C ILE A 68 4.41 4.13 5.29
N SER A 69 3.72 5.01 4.57
CA SER A 69 4.31 6.17 3.90
C SER A 69 4.52 7.40 4.79
N SER A 70 3.76 7.50 5.88
CA SER A 70 3.73 8.68 6.75
C SER A 70 4.59 8.54 8.02
N SER A 71 4.90 7.32 8.46
CA SER A 71 5.53 7.09 9.77
C SER A 71 7.07 7.00 9.73
N ARG A 72 7.74 7.19 10.88
CA ARG A 72 9.20 6.98 11.04
C ARG A 72 9.58 5.50 11.19
N ASN A 73 8.69 4.66 11.74
CA ASN A 73 8.92 3.23 12.00
C ASN A 73 8.36 2.32 10.89
N ARG A 74 8.83 2.53 9.66
CA ARG A 74 8.16 2.06 8.43
C ARG A 74 8.20 0.56 8.20
N VAL A 75 9.28 -0.09 8.62
CA VAL A 75 9.42 -1.55 8.50
C VAL A 75 8.36 -2.25 9.35
N SER A 76 8.11 -1.75 10.57
CA SER A 76 7.07 -2.27 11.45
C SER A 76 5.68 -2.13 10.83
N TYR A 77 5.36 -0.97 10.23
CA TYR A 77 4.06 -0.76 9.55
C TYR A 77 3.94 -1.55 8.24
N ALA A 78 5.03 -1.75 7.50
CA ALA A 78 5.04 -2.56 6.28
C ALA A 78 4.74 -4.04 6.61
N ILE A 79 5.39 -4.58 7.64
CA ILE A 79 5.13 -5.94 8.13
C ILE A 79 3.69 -6.03 8.64
N PHE A 80 3.27 -5.07 9.47
CA PHE A 80 1.92 -5.06 10.03
C PHE A 80 0.84 -4.94 8.94
N GLY A 81 1.02 -4.09 7.93
CA GLY A 81 0.12 -3.95 6.80
C GLY A 81 0.04 -5.21 5.95
N LEU A 82 1.19 -5.85 5.67
CA LEU A 82 1.23 -7.10 4.90
C LEU A 82 0.55 -8.24 5.64
N VAL A 83 0.81 -8.38 6.94
CA VAL A 83 0.16 -9.38 7.80
C VAL A 83 -1.35 -9.15 7.85
N ASN A 84 -1.80 -7.90 8.04
CA ASN A 84 -3.23 -7.59 8.04
C ASN A 84 -3.89 -7.89 6.68
N ALA A 85 -3.25 -7.53 5.56
CA ALA A 85 -3.77 -7.83 4.23
C ALA A 85 -3.86 -9.35 3.97
N LEU A 86 -2.87 -10.13 4.42
CA LEU A 86 -2.89 -11.60 4.31
C LEU A 86 -3.97 -12.23 5.18
N LEU A 87 -4.11 -11.77 6.43
CA LEU A 87 -5.05 -12.32 7.40
C LEU A 87 -6.47 -11.77 7.27
N PHE A 88 -6.69 -10.77 6.42
CA PHE A 88 -7.99 -10.11 6.24
C PHE A 88 -9.16 -11.09 6.06
N PRO A 89 -9.15 -12.05 5.11
CA PRO A 89 -10.28 -12.97 4.94
C PRO A 89 -10.50 -13.87 6.16
N TYR A 90 -9.45 -14.28 6.86
CA TYR A 90 -9.56 -15.09 8.08
C TYR A 90 -10.18 -14.32 9.23
N VAL A 91 -9.73 -13.07 9.45
CA VAL A 91 -10.27 -12.18 10.48
C VAL A 91 -11.74 -11.86 10.17
N MET A 92 -12.08 -11.58 8.91
CA MET A 92 -13.46 -11.34 8.50
C MET A 92 -14.33 -12.59 8.61
N GLY A 93 -13.86 -13.76 8.19
CA GLY A 93 -14.60 -15.01 8.35
C GLY A 93 -14.91 -15.32 9.81
N PHE A 94 -13.98 -15.02 10.72
CA PHE A 94 -14.18 -15.14 12.17
C PHE A 94 -15.18 -14.12 12.71
N LEU A 95 -15.03 -12.83 12.37
CA LEU A 95 -15.89 -11.75 12.88
C LEU A 95 -17.32 -11.82 12.34
N LEU A 96 -17.47 -12.18 11.07
CA LEU A 96 -18.77 -12.29 10.40
C LEU A 96 -19.44 -13.65 10.64
N ARG A 97 -18.71 -14.63 11.18
CA ARG A 97 -19.12 -16.05 11.32
C ARG A 97 -19.59 -16.68 10.00
N ALA A 98 -19.13 -16.15 8.87
CA ALA A 98 -19.56 -16.52 7.54
C ALA A 98 -18.43 -16.19 6.54
N PRO A 99 -17.54 -17.15 6.24
CA PRO A 99 -16.36 -16.92 5.40
C PRO A 99 -16.72 -16.59 3.94
N ASP A 100 -17.84 -17.09 3.43
CA ASP A 100 -18.25 -16.93 2.02
C ASP A 100 -18.87 -15.56 1.69
N LEU A 101 -19.01 -14.68 2.69
CA LEU A 101 -19.60 -13.35 2.52
C LEU A 101 -18.56 -12.27 2.18
N VAL A 102 -17.26 -12.59 2.28
CA VAL A 102 -16.18 -11.64 1.98
C VAL A 102 -15.88 -11.70 0.49
N PRO A 103 -15.96 -10.59 -0.26
CA PRO A 103 -15.60 -10.61 -1.67
C PRO A 103 -14.15 -11.04 -1.88
N ASP A 104 -13.94 -12.08 -2.71
CA ASP A 104 -12.64 -12.69 -3.00
C ASP A 104 -11.58 -11.69 -3.51
N LYS A 105 -12.04 -10.57 -4.07
CA LYS A 105 -11.18 -9.53 -4.64
C LYS A 105 -10.64 -8.54 -3.60
N ILE A 106 -11.12 -8.53 -2.35
CA ILE A 106 -10.64 -7.58 -1.32
C ILE A 106 -9.20 -7.90 -0.95
N GLN A 107 -8.90 -9.16 -0.64
CA GLN A 107 -7.56 -9.59 -0.24
C GLN A 107 -6.49 -9.27 -1.30
N PRO A 108 -6.63 -9.64 -2.58
CA PRO A 108 -5.62 -9.30 -3.58
C PRO A 108 -5.50 -7.79 -3.80
N THR A 109 -6.60 -7.02 -3.69
CA THR A 109 -6.53 -5.56 -3.76
C THR A 109 -5.68 -4.98 -2.63
N LEU A 110 -5.90 -5.41 -1.38
CA LEU A 110 -5.11 -4.97 -0.23
C LEU A 110 -3.64 -5.40 -0.33
N LEU A 111 -3.38 -6.62 -0.81
CA LEU A 111 -2.01 -7.12 -0.99
C LEU A 111 -1.25 -6.34 -2.04
N VAL A 112 -1.84 -6.15 -3.22
CA VAL A 112 -1.19 -5.40 -4.31
C VAL A 112 -1.00 -3.94 -3.89
N TRP A 113 -1.99 -3.31 -3.23
CA TRP A 113 -1.85 -1.97 -2.68
C TRP A 113 -0.66 -1.92 -1.70
N THR A 114 -0.62 -2.82 -0.72
CA THR A 114 0.44 -2.85 0.28
C THR A 114 1.82 -3.05 -0.34
N ILE A 115 1.96 -4.01 -1.26
CA ILE A 115 3.22 -4.28 -1.97
C ILE A 115 3.65 -3.06 -2.78
N MET A 116 2.74 -2.44 -3.53
CA MET A 116 3.03 -1.24 -4.32
C MET A 116 3.47 -0.08 -3.42
N THR A 117 2.79 0.13 -2.29
CA THR A 117 3.17 1.14 -1.30
C THR A 117 4.57 0.87 -0.75
N ILE A 118 4.89 -0.38 -0.40
CA ILE A 118 6.22 -0.79 0.05
C ILE A 118 7.26 -0.55 -1.06
N VAL A 119 6.99 -0.96 -2.30
CA VAL A 119 7.92 -0.74 -3.41
C VAL A 119 8.20 0.73 -3.62
N VAL A 120 7.16 1.58 -3.65
CA VAL A 120 7.34 3.03 -3.80
C VAL A 120 8.10 3.62 -2.60
N GLU A 121 7.74 3.24 -1.38
CA GLU A 121 8.37 3.72 -0.16
C GLU A 121 9.87 3.38 -0.11
N PHE A 122 10.21 2.10 -0.28
CA PHE A 122 11.57 1.63 -0.11
C PHE A 122 12.44 1.91 -1.34
N TRP A 123 11.88 1.97 -2.55
CA TRP A 123 12.67 2.19 -3.76
C TRP A 123 12.87 3.67 -4.12
N ALA A 124 11.86 4.52 -3.92
CA ALA A 124 11.99 5.95 -4.19
C ALA A 124 12.79 6.67 -3.09
N ARG A 125 12.70 6.21 -1.84
CA ARG A 125 13.24 6.94 -0.68
C ARG A 125 14.62 6.48 -0.20
N GLN A 126 15.07 5.25 -0.52
CA GLN A 126 16.45 4.82 -0.25
C GLN A 126 17.51 5.59 -1.07
N LYS A 127 17.09 6.41 -2.04
CA LYS A 127 17.96 7.24 -2.88
C LYS A 127 18.10 8.69 -2.41
N GLU A 128 17.67 9.00 -1.20
CA GLU A 128 18.21 10.12 -0.43
C GLU A 128 19.43 9.60 0.35
N PRO A 129 20.65 9.53 -0.23
CA PRO A 129 21.82 9.58 0.62
C PRO A 129 21.69 10.88 1.39
N GLU A 130 21.80 10.77 2.71
CA GLU A 130 22.22 11.86 3.58
C GLU A 130 23.17 12.73 2.77
N ALA A 131 22.69 13.90 2.34
CA ALA A 131 23.57 14.93 1.87
C ALA A 131 24.44 15.21 3.09
N THR A 132 25.62 14.60 3.05
CA THR A 132 26.72 14.68 3.99
C THR A 132 26.66 15.97 4.78
N ALA A 133 26.60 15.82 6.09
CA ALA A 133 27.09 16.82 7.03
C ALA A 133 28.39 17.44 6.50
N GLN A 134 28.37 18.73 6.19
CA GLN A 134 29.50 19.65 6.36
C GLN A 134 28.91 21.03 6.70
N GLU A 135 28.45 21.13 7.95
CA GLU A 135 28.64 22.34 8.73
C GLU A 135 30.15 22.46 9.01
N ASN A 136 30.69 23.65 8.67
CA ASN A 136 32.01 24.24 8.93
C ASN A 136 32.79 24.63 7.68
#